data_AF-A0A3D2V3Z2-F1
#
_entry.id   AF-A0A3D2V3Z2-F1
#
_cell.length_a   1.000
_cell.length_b   1.000
_cell.length_c   1.000
_cell.angle_alpha   90.00
_cell.angle_beta   90.00
_cell.angle_gamma   90.00
#
_symmetry.space_group_name_H-M   'P 1'
#
loop_
_entity.id
_entity.type
_entity.pdbx_description
1 polymer ?
#
loop_
_entity_poly.entity_id
_entity_poly.type
_entity_poly.pdbx_seq_one_letter_code
_entity_poly.pdbx_strand_id
1 'polypeptide(L)'
;MTDLLTINDILGPDGLIAARLKSYEQRPQQIEMAEAVGQAIQKRQHLIIEAGTGVGKSFAYLVPAVLAATEPESEGLSSEPTRPKRIVISTHTISLQEQLMQKDIPLLNSVVPREFTAVLAKGRSNYLSLRRLASTGERAASLFTDDNEIDQLRDLRSWVRETGDGSKSDLMFDVLPVVWDEVSSDSSNCMGRNCPTYKDCFYYRARSRVEHAQIIVVNHALFFSDLALRRANVSILPDYDAVILDEAHTLESVAADHLGISVTSGQVRYILNRLFNDRTNKGLFVSGGHKQAQKETIECHIAADDFFDEVYQWYLAQTSKSGKGNNGRIRQAEVLRNHLTAVLGKLAVTTRRIASTIEDPTKRQDFTAAHNRLEVLADSVNAWNKQALSEMVYWVEGYQRGRSQPRVSLRAAPVDVGPTLREELF
;
A
#
# COMPACT_ATOMS: atom_id res chain seq x y z
N MET A 1 14.62 42.21 7.10
CA MET A 1 14.07 41.55 8.30
C MET A 1 12.86 40.77 7.84
N THR A 2 13.05 39.51 7.46
CA THR A 2 11.94 38.55 7.37
C THR A 2 11.56 38.25 8.80
N ASP A 3 10.44 38.78 9.29
CA ASP A 3 9.94 38.42 10.61
C ASP A 3 9.80 36.90 10.67
N LEU A 4 10.49 36.28 11.63
CA LEU A 4 10.45 34.84 11.87
C LEU A 4 9.05 34.48 12.35
N LEU A 5 8.20 34.07 11.41
CA LEU A 5 6.84 33.63 11.69
C LEU A 5 6.82 32.51 12.74
N THR A 6 6.14 32.74 13.86
CA THR A 6 6.08 31.80 14.99
C THR A 6 4.79 30.98 14.98
N ILE A 7 4.76 29.94 15.82
CA ILE A 7 3.54 29.14 16.07
C ILE A 7 2.40 30.01 16.59
N ASN A 8 2.69 30.93 17.51
CA ASN A 8 1.69 31.81 18.10
C ASN A 8 1.13 32.82 17.08
N ASP A 9 1.92 33.26 16.09
CA ASP A 9 1.43 34.13 15.01
C ASP A 9 0.39 33.43 14.12
N ILE A 10 0.40 32.10 14.07
CA ILE A 10 -0.57 31.31 13.29
C ILE A 10 -1.74 30.83 14.15
N LEU A 11 -1.46 30.22 15.30
CA LEU A 11 -2.42 29.51 16.16
C LEU A 11 -2.91 30.31 17.37
N GLY A 12 -2.32 31.48 17.65
CA GLY A 12 -2.74 32.36 18.73
C GLY A 12 -4.17 32.88 18.55
N PRO A 13 -4.74 33.51 19.59
CA PRO A 13 -6.11 34.04 19.57
C PRO A 13 -6.33 35.10 18.47
N ASP A 14 -5.29 35.88 18.15
CA ASP A 14 -5.28 36.87 17.07
C ASP A 14 -4.44 36.41 15.86
N GLY A 15 -4.17 35.10 15.78
CA GLY A 15 -3.30 34.53 14.76
C GLY A 15 -3.94 34.43 13.37
N LEU A 16 -3.13 34.06 12.39
CA LEU A 16 -3.53 33.97 10.98
C LEU A 16 -4.72 33.04 10.73
N ILE A 17 -4.84 31.94 11.49
CA ILE A 17 -6.01 31.04 11.40
C ILE A 17 -7.25 31.70 11.98
N ALA A 18 -7.13 32.36 13.14
CA ALA A 18 -8.25 33.05 13.80
C ALA A 18 -8.84 34.15 12.91
N ALA A 19 -7.98 34.89 12.20
CA ALA A 19 -8.39 35.93 11.26
C ALA A 19 -9.23 35.39 10.09
N ARG A 20 -9.04 34.12 9.68
CA ARG A 20 -9.73 33.49 8.55
C ARG A 20 -10.94 32.67 8.98
N LEU A 21 -10.86 31.95 10.09
CA LEU A 21 -11.90 31.06 10.59
C LEU A 21 -12.70 31.71 11.72
N LYS A 22 -13.92 32.16 11.41
CA LYS A 22 -14.81 32.85 12.37
C LYS A 22 -15.15 32.04 13.63
N SER A 23 -15.11 30.71 13.54
CA SER A 23 -15.39 29.79 14.65
C SER A 23 -14.13 29.16 15.24
N TYR A 24 -12.96 29.75 15.00
CA TYR A 24 -11.72 29.31 15.62
C TYR A 24 -11.75 29.64 17.11
N GLU A 25 -11.43 28.64 17.91
CA GLU A 25 -11.26 28.77 19.36
C GLU A 25 -9.83 28.35 19.67
N GLN A 26 -9.04 29.28 20.20
CA GLN A 26 -7.70 28.97 20.65
C GLN A 26 -7.77 28.03 21.86
N ARG A 27 -6.92 26.99 21.85
CA ARG A 27 -6.79 26.04 22.95
C ARG A 27 -5.33 26.00 23.40
N PRO A 28 -5.02 26.27 24.69
CA PRO A 28 -3.64 26.27 25.18
C PRO A 28 -2.89 24.97 24.88
N GLN A 29 -3.57 23.82 24.99
CA GLN A 29 -2.99 22.50 24.70
C GLN A 29 -2.59 22.33 23.22
N GLN A 30 -3.26 23.06 22.31
CA GLN A 30 -2.91 23.04 20.89
C GLN A 30 -1.57 23.73 20.63
N ILE A 31 -1.35 24.88 21.30
CA ILE A 31 -0.09 25.64 21.19
C ILE A 31 1.04 24.86 21.85
N GLU A 32 0.81 24.32 23.05
CA GLU A 32 1.79 23.47 23.75
C GLU A 32 2.22 22.28 22.88
N MET A 33 1.26 21.57 22.29
CA MET A 33 1.54 20.48 21.35
C MET A 33 2.35 20.97 20.14
N ALA A 34 1.97 22.11 19.54
CA ALA A 34 2.66 22.65 18.38
C ALA A 34 4.11 23.05 18.69
N GLU A 35 4.35 23.68 19.83
CA GLU A 35 5.69 24.06 20.28
C GLU A 35 6.55 22.83 20.53
N ALA A 36 6.00 21.80 21.19
CA ALA A 36 6.70 20.54 21.40
C ALA A 36 7.08 19.87 20.09
N VAL A 37 6.14 19.79 19.13
CA VAL A 37 6.42 19.23 17.78
C VAL A 37 7.48 20.04 17.05
N GLY A 38 7.39 21.37 17.06
CA GLY A 38 8.40 22.25 16.45
C GLY A 38 9.80 22.05 17.02
N GLN A 39 9.90 21.97 18.35
CA GLN A 39 11.18 21.69 19.03
C GLN A 39 11.74 20.31 18.69
N ALA A 40 10.89 19.28 18.61
CA ALA A 40 11.32 17.92 18.27
C ALA A 40 11.86 17.84 16.83
N ILE A 41 11.19 18.50 15.87
CA ILE A 41 11.67 18.60 14.48
C ILE A 41 13.02 19.34 14.44
N GLN A 42 13.15 20.47 15.15
CA GLN A 42 14.37 21.27 15.15
C GLN A 42 15.55 20.52 15.79
N LYS A 43 15.32 19.86 16.94
CA LYS A 43 16.35 19.14 17.70
C LYS A 43 16.60 17.72 17.17
N ARG A 44 15.83 17.26 16.18
CA ARG A 44 15.86 15.88 15.64
C ARG A 44 15.68 14.83 16.74
N GLN A 45 14.63 15.00 17.54
CA GLN A 45 14.31 14.14 18.68
C GLN A 45 12.97 13.43 18.47
N HIS A 46 12.81 12.26 19.10
CA HIS A 46 11.51 11.60 19.16
C HIS A 46 10.61 12.27 20.20
N LEU A 47 9.34 12.39 19.86
CA LEU A 47 8.33 12.97 20.72
C LEU A 47 7.06 12.11 20.65
N ILE A 48 6.55 11.74 21.82
CA ILE A 48 5.28 11.04 21.97
C ILE A 48 4.33 11.98 22.69
N ILE A 49 3.16 12.22 22.09
CA ILE A 49 2.13 13.10 22.64
C ILE A 49 0.82 12.32 22.70
N GLU A 50 0.20 12.30 23.86
CA GLU A 50 -1.20 11.92 24.01
C GLU A 50 -2.03 13.21 23.99
N ALA A 51 -2.85 13.38 22.94
CA ALA A 51 -3.69 14.56 22.79
C ALA A 51 -5.17 14.17 22.61
N GLY A 52 -6.02 14.75 23.46
CA GLY A 52 -7.46 14.53 23.46
C GLY A 52 -8.13 14.82 22.11
N THR A 53 -9.33 14.30 21.92
CA THR A 53 -10.17 14.67 20.78
C THR A 53 -10.55 16.16 20.87
N GLY A 54 -10.68 16.82 19.73
CA GLY A 54 -11.06 18.25 19.69
C GLY A 54 -9.94 19.24 20.05
N VAL A 55 -8.76 18.81 20.51
CA VAL A 55 -7.63 19.72 20.81
C VAL A 55 -7.11 20.48 19.59
N GLY A 56 -7.46 20.06 18.37
CA GLY A 56 -6.95 20.65 17.14
C GLY A 56 -5.59 20.07 16.73
N LYS A 57 -5.40 18.76 16.99
CA LYS A 57 -4.19 17.98 16.71
C LYS A 57 -3.62 18.23 15.31
N SER A 58 -4.48 18.21 14.28
CA SER A 58 -4.07 18.40 12.89
C SER A 58 -3.28 19.69 12.69
N PHE A 59 -3.81 20.83 13.13
CA PHE A 59 -3.06 22.09 13.04
C PHE A 59 -1.84 22.12 13.97
N ALA A 60 -1.94 21.50 15.14
CA ALA A 60 -0.83 21.46 16.08
C ALA A 60 0.42 20.76 15.51
N TYR A 61 0.26 19.74 14.67
CA TYR A 61 1.41 19.13 13.98
C TYR A 61 1.68 19.73 12.60
N LEU A 62 0.67 20.22 11.88
CA LEU A 62 0.85 20.79 10.54
C LEU A 62 1.59 22.12 10.56
N VAL A 63 1.26 23.01 11.49
CA VAL A 63 1.87 24.35 11.59
C VAL A 63 3.39 24.26 11.77
N PRO A 64 3.93 23.56 12.78
CA PRO A 64 5.38 23.40 12.93
C PRO A 64 6.01 22.64 11.76
N ALA A 65 5.31 21.67 11.14
CA ALA A 65 5.79 20.99 9.94
C ALA A 65 5.96 21.94 8.75
N VAL A 66 4.97 22.79 8.49
CA VAL A 66 5.03 23.82 7.43
C VAL A 66 6.13 24.84 7.73
N LEU A 67 6.22 25.32 8.96
CA LEU A 67 7.26 26.28 9.34
C LEU A 67 8.67 25.71 9.16
N ALA A 68 8.89 24.44 9.52
CA ALA A 68 10.16 23.75 9.31
C ALA A 68 10.46 23.51 7.82
N ALA A 69 9.46 23.09 7.04
CA ALA A 69 9.62 22.81 5.61
C ALA A 69 9.85 24.06 4.76
N THR A 70 9.46 25.22 5.27
CA THR A 70 9.59 26.55 4.62
C THR A 70 10.62 27.44 5.32
N GLU A 71 11.32 26.93 6.32
CA GLU A 71 12.36 27.67 7.02
C GLU A 71 13.46 28.03 6.00
N PRO A 72 13.84 29.31 5.89
CA PRO A 72 14.96 29.70 5.03
C PRO A 72 16.20 28.91 5.45
N GLU A 73 16.98 28.44 4.48
CA GLU A 73 18.28 27.83 4.77
C GLU A 73 19.09 28.80 5.64
N SER A 74 19.42 28.38 6.86
CA SER A 74 20.33 29.14 7.70
C SER A 74 21.70 29.07 7.05
N GLU A 75 22.27 30.22 6.68
CA GLU A 75 23.65 30.36 6.20
C GLU A 75 24.63 29.81 7.26
N GLY A 76 24.85 28.50 7.27
CA GLY A 76 25.60 27.82 8.31
C GLY A 76 26.48 26.72 7.75
N LEU A 77 27.75 27.05 7.51
CA LEU A 77 28.98 26.21 7.48
C LEU A 77 29.04 24.89 6.70
N SER A 78 27.94 24.31 6.21
CA SER A 78 27.94 23.12 5.36
C SER A 78 27.92 23.52 3.88
N SER A 79 28.91 23.07 3.13
CA SER A 79 29.14 23.36 1.71
C SER A 79 28.24 22.57 0.73
N GLU A 80 27.19 21.91 1.21
CA GLU A 80 26.25 21.14 0.39
C GLU A 80 24.95 21.94 0.21
N PRO A 81 24.40 22.05 -1.01
CA PRO A 81 23.10 22.68 -1.22
C PRO A 81 22.02 21.88 -0.48
N THR A 82 21.44 22.47 0.56
CA THR A 82 20.43 21.81 1.39
C THR A 82 19.05 21.96 0.77
N ARG A 83 18.48 20.90 0.21
CA ARG A 83 17.06 20.92 -0.20
C ARG A 83 16.16 21.35 0.97
N PRO A 84 14.97 21.95 0.71
CA PRO A 84 13.98 22.20 1.76
C PRO A 84 13.71 20.95 2.58
N LYS A 85 13.51 21.11 3.90
CA LYS A 85 13.12 20.02 4.78
C LYS A 85 11.81 19.40 4.27
N ARG A 86 11.77 18.08 4.27
CA ARG A 86 10.61 17.31 3.85
C ARG A 86 10.03 16.57 5.03
N ILE A 87 8.73 16.74 5.25
CA ILE A 87 8.01 16.17 6.38
C ILE A 87 6.97 15.18 5.86
N VAL A 88 7.03 13.95 6.35
CA VAL A 88 6.02 12.92 6.07
C VAL A 88 4.98 12.94 7.20
N ILE A 89 3.70 12.91 6.83
CA ILE A 89 2.59 12.77 7.77
C ILE A 89 1.88 11.46 7.43
N SER A 90 2.05 10.47 8.29
CA SER A 90 1.40 9.18 8.13
C SER A 90 0.14 9.13 8.98
N THR A 91 -0.98 8.75 8.36
CA THR A 91 -2.27 8.63 9.07
C THR A 91 -2.88 7.25 8.88
N HIS A 92 -3.76 6.86 9.80
CA HIS A 92 -4.40 5.55 9.74
C HIS A 92 -5.56 5.48 8.75
N THR A 93 -6.42 6.51 8.68
CA THR A 93 -7.68 6.45 7.92
C THR A 93 -7.70 7.35 6.68
N ILE A 94 -8.44 6.93 5.65
CA ILE A 94 -8.67 7.71 4.43
C ILE A 94 -9.36 9.05 4.76
N SER A 95 -10.34 9.05 5.67
CA SER A 95 -11.06 10.26 6.05
C SER A 95 -10.16 11.33 6.68
N LEU A 96 -9.16 10.92 7.48
CA LEU A 96 -8.17 11.87 8.01
C LEU A 96 -7.29 12.44 6.88
N GLN A 97 -6.89 11.63 5.90
CA GLN A 97 -6.11 12.10 4.74
C GLN A 97 -6.90 13.11 3.92
N GLU A 98 -8.17 12.83 3.66
CA GLU A 98 -9.07 13.73 2.95
C GLU A 98 -9.26 15.04 3.72
N GLN A 99 -9.44 14.98 5.05
CA GLN A 99 -9.52 16.18 5.88
C GLN A 99 -8.25 17.03 5.77
N LEU A 100 -7.07 16.42 5.91
CA LEU A 100 -5.80 17.14 5.78
C LEU A 100 -5.66 17.78 4.40
N MET A 101 -5.90 17.02 3.33
CA MET A 101 -5.64 17.45 1.96
C MET A 101 -6.68 18.41 1.39
N GLN A 102 -7.94 18.30 1.80
CA GLN A 102 -9.04 19.13 1.25
C GLN A 102 -9.40 20.33 2.13
N LYS A 103 -9.03 20.32 3.42
CA LYS A 103 -9.40 21.39 4.37
C LYS A 103 -8.18 21.99 5.05
N ASP A 104 -7.48 21.21 5.87
CA ASP A 104 -6.50 21.77 6.82
C ASP A 104 -5.28 22.36 6.10
N ILE A 105 -4.69 21.63 5.15
CA ILE A 105 -3.54 22.09 4.35
C ILE A 105 -3.93 23.24 3.39
N PRO A 106 -5.05 23.18 2.63
CA PRO A 106 -5.50 24.33 1.83
C PRO A 106 -5.74 25.59 2.66
N LEU A 107 -6.29 25.45 3.88
CA LEU A 107 -6.44 26.58 4.79
C LEU A 107 -5.07 27.18 5.15
N LEU A 108 -4.10 26.35 5.56
CA LEU A 108 -2.76 26.82 5.89
C LEU A 108 -2.07 27.52 4.71
N ASN A 109 -2.18 26.97 3.49
CA ASN A 109 -1.70 27.62 2.27
C ASN A 109 -2.35 28.99 2.02
N SER A 110 -3.58 29.20 2.47
CA SER A 110 -4.30 30.47 2.29
C SER A 110 -3.98 31.54 3.34
N VAL A 111 -3.43 31.16 4.50
CA VAL A 111 -3.22 32.08 5.64
C VAL A 111 -1.75 32.25 6.01
N VAL A 112 -0.92 31.23 5.83
CA VAL A 112 0.52 31.31 6.12
C VAL A 112 1.21 32.01 4.95
N PRO A 113 1.96 33.10 5.17
CA PRO A 113 2.59 33.86 4.09
C PRO A 113 3.90 33.19 3.64
N ARG A 114 3.85 31.89 3.35
CA ARG A 114 4.95 31.07 2.84
C ARG A 114 4.40 30.07 1.84
N GLU A 115 5.03 29.97 0.68
CA GLU A 115 4.67 28.96 -0.31
C GLU A 115 5.19 27.60 0.13
N PHE A 116 4.31 26.60 0.19
CA PHE A 116 4.70 25.21 0.40
C PHE A 116 3.88 24.24 -0.44
N THR A 117 4.49 23.11 -0.75
CA THR A 117 3.86 22.04 -1.51
C THR A 117 3.46 20.88 -0.61
N ALA A 118 2.24 20.40 -0.77
CA ALA A 118 1.72 19.26 -0.05
C ALA A 118 1.04 18.28 -1.00
N VAL A 119 1.31 16.99 -0.85
CA VAL A 119 0.77 15.94 -1.73
C VAL A 119 0.37 14.70 -0.95
N LEU A 120 -0.66 14.01 -1.43
CA LEU A 120 -1.07 12.69 -0.96
C LEU A 120 -0.34 11.61 -1.76
N ALA A 121 0.54 10.83 -1.12
CA ALA A 121 1.12 9.66 -1.74
C ALA A 121 0.19 8.46 -1.57
N LYS A 122 -0.16 7.82 -2.69
CA LYS A 122 -1.03 6.63 -2.72
C LYS A 122 -0.23 5.43 -3.22
N GLY A 123 -0.61 4.23 -2.79
CA GLY A 123 -0.08 2.99 -3.35
C GLY A 123 -0.34 2.89 -4.85
N ARG A 124 0.57 2.25 -5.60
CA ARG A 124 0.54 2.20 -7.08
C ARG A 124 -0.80 1.70 -7.65
N SER A 125 -1.43 0.71 -7.02
CA SER A 125 -2.72 0.13 -7.43
C SER A 125 -3.89 1.12 -7.38
N ASN A 126 -3.72 2.29 -6.77
CA ASN A 126 -4.71 3.36 -6.78
C ASN A 126 -4.68 4.20 -8.06
N TYR A 127 -3.73 3.99 -8.97
CA TYR A 127 -3.66 4.72 -10.24
C TYR A 127 -4.00 3.82 -11.41
N LEU A 128 -4.73 4.35 -12.40
CA LEU A 128 -4.98 3.63 -13.65
C LEU A 128 -3.70 3.53 -14.50
N SER A 129 -3.54 2.41 -15.20
CA SER A 129 -2.50 2.22 -16.22
C SER A 129 -3.09 2.33 -17.62
N LEU A 130 -2.70 3.37 -18.37
CA LEU A 130 -3.16 3.59 -19.75
C LEU A 130 -2.89 2.37 -20.66
N ARG A 131 -1.69 1.77 -20.53
CA ARG A 131 -1.32 0.57 -21.25
C ARG A 131 -2.23 -0.62 -20.91
N ARG A 132 -2.48 -0.86 -19.61
CA ARG A 132 -3.34 -1.98 -19.21
C ARG A 132 -4.78 -1.75 -19.67
N LEU A 133 -5.33 -0.54 -19.50
CA LEU A 133 -6.65 -0.17 -20.01
C LEU A 133 -6.81 -0.44 -21.52
N ALA A 134 -5.80 -0.09 -22.32
CA ALA A 134 -5.78 -0.41 -23.75
C ALA A 134 -5.81 -1.93 -23.99
N SER A 135 -4.86 -2.66 -23.39
CA SER A 135 -4.72 -4.12 -23.55
C SER A 135 -5.90 -4.92 -23.03
N THR A 136 -6.57 -4.44 -21.97
CA THR A 136 -7.72 -5.09 -21.35
C THR A 136 -8.93 -4.96 -22.25
N GLY A 137 -9.12 -3.81 -22.90
CA GLY A 137 -10.24 -3.67 -23.82
C GLY A 137 -10.04 -4.35 -25.17
N GLU A 138 -8.82 -4.71 -25.58
CA GLU A 138 -8.61 -5.67 -26.68
C GLU A 138 -9.02 -7.10 -26.31
N ARG A 139 -8.97 -7.44 -25.01
CA ARG A 139 -9.21 -8.78 -24.47
C ARG A 139 -10.51 -8.91 -23.69
N ALA A 140 -11.36 -7.88 -23.69
CA ALA A 140 -12.52 -7.78 -22.81
C ALA A 140 -13.41 -9.04 -22.85
N ALA A 141 -13.73 -9.54 -24.05
CA ALA A 141 -14.55 -10.75 -24.22
C ALA A 141 -13.96 -12.02 -23.57
N SER A 142 -12.63 -12.10 -23.49
CA SER A 142 -11.91 -13.22 -22.88
C SER A 142 -11.66 -13.06 -21.38
N LEU A 143 -11.78 -11.84 -20.84
CA LEU A 143 -11.51 -11.54 -19.42
C LEU A 143 -12.80 -11.42 -18.61
N PHE A 144 -13.82 -10.77 -19.16
CA PHE A 144 -15.05 -10.43 -18.44
C PHE A 144 -16.21 -11.32 -18.85
N THR A 145 -16.99 -11.74 -17.87
CA THR A 145 -18.16 -12.62 -18.03
C THR A 145 -19.48 -11.89 -17.98
N ASP A 146 -19.50 -10.70 -17.39
CA ASP A 146 -20.70 -9.89 -17.18
C ASP A 146 -20.68 -8.65 -18.10
N ASP A 147 -21.84 -8.30 -18.66
CA ASP A 147 -21.99 -7.09 -19.49
C ASP A 147 -21.69 -5.82 -18.68
N ASN A 148 -22.01 -5.80 -17.38
CA ASN A 148 -21.69 -4.69 -16.49
C ASN A 148 -20.16 -4.47 -16.35
N GLU A 149 -19.36 -5.54 -16.34
CA GLU A 149 -17.89 -5.42 -16.31
C GLU A 149 -17.35 -4.75 -17.59
N ILE A 150 -17.96 -5.10 -18.74
CA ILE A 150 -17.61 -4.55 -20.04
C ILE A 150 -18.03 -3.08 -20.15
N ASP A 151 -19.20 -2.73 -19.62
CA ASP A 151 -19.69 -1.35 -19.61
C ASP A 151 -18.82 -0.46 -18.70
N GLN A 152 -18.47 -0.93 -17.50
CA GLN A 152 -17.53 -0.19 -16.65
C GLN A 152 -16.15 0.01 -17.30
N LEU A 153 -15.67 -0.95 -18.11
CA LEU A 153 -14.43 -0.77 -18.87
C LEU A 153 -14.56 0.35 -19.92
N ARG A 154 -15.74 0.50 -20.54
CA ARG A 154 -16.03 1.61 -21.46
C ARG A 154 -16.09 2.94 -20.70
N ASP A 155 -16.72 2.96 -19.53
CA ASP A 155 -16.79 4.15 -18.69
C ASP A 155 -15.40 4.62 -18.26
N LEU A 156 -14.52 3.69 -17.87
CA LEU A 156 -13.13 4.01 -17.55
C LEU A 156 -12.36 4.60 -18.75
N ARG A 157 -12.64 4.14 -19.98
CA ARG A 157 -12.02 4.69 -21.20
C ARG A 157 -12.47 6.13 -21.46
N SER A 158 -13.72 6.46 -21.15
CA SER A 158 -14.23 7.83 -21.24
C SER A 158 -13.63 8.70 -20.13
N TRP A 159 -13.68 8.24 -18.88
CA TRP A 159 -13.19 8.93 -17.70
C TRP A 159 -11.71 9.31 -17.78
N VAL A 160 -10.86 8.45 -18.36
CA VAL A 160 -9.42 8.74 -18.53
C VAL A 160 -9.14 10.03 -19.31
N ARG A 161 -10.08 10.48 -20.15
CA ARG A 161 -9.94 11.74 -20.91
C ARG A 161 -10.24 12.98 -20.08
N GLU A 162 -10.90 12.80 -18.94
CA GLU A 162 -11.41 13.88 -18.08
C GLU A 162 -10.65 13.96 -16.75
N THR A 163 -10.14 12.84 -16.24
CA THR A 163 -9.44 12.78 -14.94
C THR A 163 -8.17 13.63 -14.90
N GLY A 164 -7.97 14.33 -13.77
CA GLY A 164 -6.78 15.14 -13.53
C GLY A 164 -5.56 14.32 -13.10
N ASP A 165 -5.76 13.29 -12.28
CA ASP A 165 -4.67 12.51 -11.66
C ASP A 165 -4.69 11.01 -11.96
N GLY A 166 -5.79 10.49 -12.53
CA GLY A 166 -5.98 9.08 -12.86
C GLY A 166 -6.04 8.16 -11.64
N SER A 167 -6.37 8.71 -10.47
CA SER A 167 -6.52 7.94 -9.23
C SER A 167 -7.93 7.37 -9.08
N LYS A 168 -8.04 6.20 -8.44
CA LYS A 168 -9.33 5.53 -8.18
C LYS A 168 -10.31 6.41 -7.42
N SER A 169 -9.81 7.26 -6.52
CA SER A 169 -10.63 8.19 -5.72
C SER A 169 -11.22 9.35 -6.54
N ASP A 170 -10.73 9.60 -7.75
CA ASP A 170 -11.25 10.62 -8.68
C ASP A 170 -12.37 10.05 -9.60
N LEU A 171 -12.76 8.78 -9.38
CA LEU A 171 -13.91 8.19 -10.07
C LEU A 171 -15.22 8.66 -9.46
N MET A 172 -16.18 8.98 -10.33
CA MET A 172 -17.54 9.40 -9.95
C MET A 172 -18.50 8.21 -9.77
N PHE A 173 -18.00 6.98 -9.88
CA PHE A 173 -18.78 5.75 -9.75
C PHE A 173 -17.95 4.65 -9.08
N ASP A 174 -18.65 3.70 -8.47
CA ASP A 174 -18.04 2.55 -7.82
C ASP A 174 -17.62 1.48 -8.85
N VAL A 175 -16.34 1.56 -9.25
CA VAL A 175 -15.75 0.54 -10.13
C VAL A 175 -15.62 -0.81 -9.41
N LEU A 176 -16.06 -1.87 -10.08
CA LEU A 176 -15.95 -3.24 -9.61
C LEU A 176 -14.47 -3.61 -9.39
N PRO A 177 -14.13 -4.28 -8.27
CA PRO A 177 -12.76 -4.68 -7.98
C PRO A 177 -12.12 -5.51 -9.11
N VAL A 178 -12.89 -6.39 -9.75
CA VAL A 178 -12.43 -7.23 -10.87
C VAL A 178 -12.06 -6.41 -12.11
N VAL A 179 -12.80 -5.33 -12.39
CA VAL A 179 -12.50 -4.42 -13.52
C VAL A 179 -11.29 -3.56 -13.19
N TRP A 180 -11.24 -2.97 -11.99
CA TRP A 180 -10.13 -2.10 -11.57
C TRP A 180 -8.81 -2.86 -11.50
N ASP A 181 -8.80 -4.10 -11.00
CA ASP A 181 -7.58 -4.91 -10.94
C ASP A 181 -6.98 -5.14 -12.33
N GLU A 182 -7.80 -5.25 -13.37
CA GLU A 182 -7.35 -5.43 -14.75
C GLU A 182 -6.74 -4.18 -15.39
N VAL A 183 -7.09 -2.98 -14.92
CA VAL A 183 -6.63 -1.71 -15.52
C VAL A 183 -5.70 -0.89 -14.63
N SER A 184 -5.64 -1.17 -13.33
CA SER A 184 -4.81 -0.44 -12.38
C SER A 184 -3.31 -0.65 -12.61
N SER A 185 -2.49 0.29 -12.18
CA SER A 185 -1.04 0.18 -12.24
C SER A 185 -0.55 -0.87 -11.24
N ASP A 186 0.37 -1.72 -11.67
CA ASP A 186 0.85 -2.87 -10.92
C ASP A 186 2.38 -2.94 -10.97
N SER A 187 3.02 -3.22 -9.83
CA SER A 187 4.48 -3.24 -9.72
C SER A 187 5.13 -4.34 -10.53
N SER A 188 4.55 -5.54 -10.57
CA SER A 188 5.13 -6.67 -11.31
C SER A 188 4.83 -6.61 -12.80
N ASN A 189 3.83 -5.82 -13.22
CA ASN A 189 3.45 -5.67 -14.62
C ASN A 189 3.94 -4.35 -15.25
N CYS A 190 4.42 -3.38 -14.49
CA CYS A 190 4.91 -2.11 -15.03
C CYS A 190 6.21 -2.28 -15.82
N MET A 191 6.27 -1.69 -17.02
CA MET A 191 7.46 -1.70 -17.89
C MET A 191 8.44 -0.54 -17.62
N GLY A 192 8.17 0.29 -16.61
CA GLY A 192 8.98 1.46 -16.29
C GLY A 192 9.13 2.42 -17.48
N ARG A 193 10.36 2.88 -17.73
CA ARG A 193 10.69 3.78 -18.84
C ARG A 193 10.45 3.16 -20.23
N ASN A 194 10.41 1.83 -20.32
CA ASN A 194 10.12 1.10 -21.57
C ASN A 194 8.61 1.04 -21.87
N CYS A 195 7.75 1.55 -20.98
CA CYS A 195 6.32 1.59 -21.20
C CYS A 195 5.98 2.58 -22.34
N PRO A 196 5.19 2.18 -23.36
CA PRO A 196 4.79 3.07 -24.46
C PRO A 196 4.08 4.35 -23.99
N THR A 197 3.37 4.27 -22.86
CA THR A 197 2.60 5.38 -22.26
C THR A 197 3.33 6.00 -21.05
N TYR A 198 4.66 5.89 -20.95
CA TYR A 198 5.41 6.37 -19.78
C TYR A 198 5.22 7.88 -19.54
N LYS A 199 5.27 8.69 -20.60
CA LYS A 199 5.15 10.16 -20.54
C LYS A 199 3.84 10.62 -19.91
N ASP A 200 2.74 9.93 -20.24
CA ASP A 200 1.40 10.24 -19.75
C ASP A 200 0.99 9.38 -18.55
N CYS A 201 1.92 8.64 -17.95
CA CYS A 201 1.61 7.69 -16.89
C CYS A 201 1.22 8.40 -15.59
N PHE A 202 -0.05 8.26 -15.19
CA PHE A 202 -0.61 8.79 -13.96
C PHE A 202 0.24 8.52 -12.71
N TYR A 203 0.66 7.26 -12.51
CA TYR A 203 1.51 6.88 -11.39
C TYR A 203 2.87 7.59 -11.39
N TYR A 204 3.56 7.69 -12.53
CA TYR A 204 4.87 8.35 -12.58
C TYR A 204 4.76 9.86 -12.43
N ARG A 205 3.70 10.49 -12.95
CA ARG A 205 3.40 11.90 -12.67
C ARG A 205 3.16 12.13 -11.18
N ALA A 206 2.36 11.27 -10.54
CA ALA A 206 2.11 11.34 -9.10
C ALA A 206 3.40 11.14 -8.29
N ARG A 207 4.21 10.13 -8.63
CA ARG A 207 5.53 9.90 -8.02
C ARG A 207 6.45 11.11 -8.18
N SER A 208 6.48 11.72 -9.36
CA SER A 208 7.26 12.95 -9.59
C SER A 208 6.79 14.10 -8.70
N ARG A 209 5.48 14.25 -8.44
CA ARG A 209 4.98 15.27 -7.51
C ARG A 209 5.40 14.99 -6.07
N VAL A 210 5.37 13.72 -5.65
CA VAL A 210 5.86 13.28 -4.33
C VAL A 210 7.34 13.65 -4.15
N GLU A 211 8.17 13.45 -5.18
CA GLU A 211 9.60 13.74 -5.12
C GLU A 211 9.94 15.23 -4.91
N HIS A 212 9.05 16.13 -5.33
CA HIS A 212 9.25 17.58 -5.23
C HIS A 212 8.43 18.22 -4.09
N ALA A 213 7.64 17.43 -3.36
CA ALA A 213 6.81 17.95 -2.28
C ALA A 213 7.61 18.16 -0.99
N GLN A 214 7.22 19.19 -0.24
CA GLN A 214 7.72 19.47 1.11
C GLN A 214 6.94 18.71 2.18
N ILE A 215 5.62 18.65 2.05
CA ILE A 215 4.74 17.89 2.95
C ILE A 215 4.17 16.70 2.18
N ILE A 216 4.39 15.49 2.68
CA ILE A 216 3.86 14.27 2.07
C ILE A 216 2.90 13.61 3.05
N VAL A 217 1.62 13.57 2.71
CA VAL A 217 0.63 12.82 3.46
C VAL A 217 0.58 11.39 2.90
N VAL A 218 0.66 10.40 3.77
CA VAL A 218 0.64 8.96 3.42
C VAL A 218 -0.26 8.20 4.38
N ASN A 219 -0.64 6.98 4.00
CA ASN A 219 -1.25 6.05 4.95
C ASN A 219 -0.17 5.22 5.66
N HIS A 220 -0.45 4.73 6.87
CA HIS A 220 0.48 3.90 7.64
C HIS A 220 0.96 2.68 6.86
N ALA A 221 0.07 2.01 6.13
CA ALA A 221 0.40 0.85 5.31
C ALA A 221 1.49 1.14 4.26
N LEU A 222 1.40 2.27 3.56
CA LEU A 222 2.35 2.69 2.54
C LEU A 222 3.66 3.14 3.18
N PHE A 223 3.60 3.81 4.32
CA PHE A 223 4.78 4.21 5.08
C PHE A 223 5.60 2.99 5.53
N PHE A 224 4.97 2.00 6.15
CA PHE A 224 5.67 0.77 6.57
C PHE A 224 6.11 -0.10 5.38
N SER A 225 5.38 -0.05 4.26
CA SER A 225 5.85 -0.70 3.02
C SER A 225 7.10 -0.01 2.46
N ASP A 226 7.18 1.31 2.50
CA ASP A 226 8.38 2.07 2.12
C ASP A 226 9.57 1.70 3.03
N LEU A 227 9.34 1.66 4.34
CA LEU A 227 10.33 1.27 5.34
C LEU A 227 10.90 -0.13 5.07
N ALA A 228 10.03 -1.12 4.85
CA ALA A 228 10.45 -2.48 4.54
C ALA A 228 11.25 -2.60 3.23
N LEU A 229 10.92 -1.78 2.22
CA LEU A 229 11.63 -1.78 0.93
C LEU A 229 12.99 -1.09 0.99
N ARG A 230 13.17 -0.08 1.87
CA ARG A 230 14.45 0.64 2.02
C ARG A 230 15.59 -0.30 2.42
N ARG A 231 15.29 -1.39 3.15
CA ARG A 231 16.21 -2.52 3.44
C ARG A 231 16.85 -3.13 2.21
N ALA A 232 16.10 -3.16 1.11
CA ALA A 232 16.54 -3.67 -0.19
C ALA A 232 17.09 -2.57 -1.10
N ASN A 233 17.40 -1.38 -0.56
CA ASN A 233 17.79 -0.17 -1.29
C ASN A 233 16.74 0.28 -2.33
N VAL A 234 15.46 0.05 -2.04
CA VAL A 234 14.33 0.48 -2.88
C VAL A 234 13.42 1.39 -2.06
N SER A 235 13.04 2.54 -2.58
CA SER A 235 12.08 3.43 -1.92
C SER A 235 10.87 3.77 -2.81
N ILE A 236 9.74 3.94 -2.14
CA ILE A 236 8.49 4.48 -2.67
C ILE A 236 8.44 5.98 -2.42
N LEU A 237 8.83 6.42 -1.22
CA LEU A 237 8.87 7.82 -0.81
C LEU A 237 10.30 8.37 -1.01
N PRO A 238 10.45 9.68 -1.28
CA PRO A 238 11.75 10.33 -1.27
C PRO A 238 12.32 10.36 0.15
N ASP A 239 13.60 10.73 0.28
CA ASP A 239 14.19 10.95 1.60
C ASP A 239 13.51 12.13 2.30
N TYR A 240 13.27 11.96 3.60
CA TYR A 240 12.56 12.92 4.43
C TYR A 240 13.35 13.21 5.71
N ASP A 241 13.06 14.36 6.31
CA ASP A 241 13.81 14.91 7.44
C ASP A 241 13.08 14.72 8.77
N ALA A 242 11.75 14.56 8.72
CA ALA A 242 10.94 14.15 9.87
C ALA A 242 9.68 13.40 9.42
N VAL A 243 9.14 12.59 10.32
CA VAL A 243 7.87 11.90 10.16
C VAL A 243 6.97 12.16 11.35
N ILE A 244 5.69 12.40 11.08
CA ILE A 244 4.63 12.58 12.06
C ILE A 244 3.67 11.42 11.89
N LEU A 245 3.52 10.61 12.93
CA LEU A 245 2.66 9.43 12.93
C LEU A 245 1.37 9.75 13.68
N ASP A 246 0.30 10.06 12.96
CA ASP A 246 -1.02 10.32 13.55
C ASP A 246 -1.71 9.01 13.90
N GLU A 247 -2.50 8.99 14.97
CA GLU A 247 -3.11 7.77 15.53
C GLU A 247 -2.08 6.66 15.77
N ALA A 248 -0.96 7.02 16.41
CA ALA A 248 0.21 6.17 16.64
C ALA A 248 -0.09 4.85 17.36
N HIS A 249 -1.23 4.77 18.06
CA HIS A 249 -1.70 3.54 18.71
C HIS A 249 -1.98 2.39 17.72
N THR A 250 -2.12 2.69 16.42
CA THR A 250 -2.33 1.69 15.35
C THR A 250 -1.02 1.20 14.71
N LEU A 251 0.13 1.80 15.04
CA LEU A 251 1.38 1.53 14.34
C LEU A 251 1.87 0.09 14.53
N GLU A 252 1.75 -0.45 15.74
CA GLU A 252 2.25 -1.80 16.05
C GLU A 252 1.56 -2.85 15.19
N SER A 253 0.23 -2.81 15.10
CA SER A 253 -0.53 -3.78 14.29
C SER A 253 -0.24 -3.62 12.79
N VAL A 254 -0.16 -2.38 12.30
CA VAL A 254 0.15 -2.12 10.88
C VAL A 254 1.59 -2.55 10.55
N ALA A 255 2.56 -2.24 11.41
CA ALA A 255 3.94 -2.67 11.22
C ALA A 255 4.05 -4.20 11.22
N ALA A 256 3.40 -4.87 12.17
CA ALA A 256 3.39 -6.33 12.26
C ALA A 256 2.79 -6.99 11.00
N ASP A 257 1.70 -6.46 10.47
CA ASP A 257 1.07 -6.95 9.23
C ASP A 257 1.98 -6.78 8.00
N HIS A 258 2.73 -5.67 7.93
CA HIS A 258 3.58 -5.33 6.76
C HIS A 258 4.98 -5.96 6.80
N LEU A 259 5.49 -6.27 8.00
CA LEU A 259 6.77 -6.98 8.19
C LEU A 259 6.59 -8.51 8.19
N GLY A 260 5.33 -8.97 8.21
CA GLY A 260 4.93 -10.36 8.31
C GLY A 260 4.76 -11.11 6.99
N ILE A 261 4.37 -12.38 7.10
CA ILE A 261 3.84 -13.18 5.97
C ILE A 261 2.32 -13.20 6.10
N SER A 262 1.62 -12.97 4.99
CA SER A 262 0.17 -13.14 4.90
C SER A 262 -0.21 -13.77 3.56
N VAL A 263 -0.67 -15.03 3.60
CA VAL A 263 -1.16 -15.75 2.42
C VAL A 263 -2.57 -16.27 2.70
N THR A 264 -3.54 -15.90 1.86
CA THR A 264 -4.93 -16.35 2.02
C THR A 264 -5.35 -17.34 0.94
N SER A 265 -6.23 -18.28 1.28
CA SER A 265 -6.81 -19.23 0.32
C SER A 265 -7.54 -18.50 -0.82
N GLY A 266 -8.16 -17.36 -0.50
CA GLY A 266 -8.78 -16.47 -1.49
C GLY A 266 -7.78 -15.87 -2.46
N GLN A 267 -6.63 -15.38 -1.99
CA GLN A 267 -5.57 -14.80 -2.81
C GLN A 267 -4.97 -15.83 -3.78
N VAL A 268 -4.66 -17.04 -3.29
CA VAL A 268 -4.14 -18.13 -4.14
C VAL A 268 -5.11 -18.44 -5.26
N ARG A 269 -6.38 -18.67 -4.92
CA ARG A 269 -7.45 -18.97 -5.88
C ARG A 269 -7.66 -17.85 -6.88
N TYR A 270 -7.61 -16.61 -6.41
CA TYR A 270 -7.74 -15.42 -7.25
C TYR A 270 -6.63 -15.36 -8.31
N ILE A 271 -5.36 -15.55 -7.91
CA ILE A 271 -4.22 -15.57 -8.84
C ILE A 271 -4.39 -16.70 -9.86
N LEU A 272 -4.72 -17.91 -9.42
CA LEU A 272 -4.89 -19.06 -10.32
C LEU A 272 -6.04 -18.86 -11.32
N ASN A 273 -7.19 -18.34 -10.88
CA ASN A 273 -8.33 -18.05 -11.76
C ASN A 273 -8.00 -17.03 -12.86
N ARG A 274 -7.12 -16.05 -12.58
CA ARG A 274 -6.66 -15.09 -13.60
C ARG A 274 -5.76 -15.72 -14.65
N LEU A 275 -5.02 -16.77 -14.27
CA LEU A 275 -4.20 -17.53 -15.20
C LEU A 275 -5.07 -18.43 -16.07
N PHE A 276 -5.97 -19.19 -15.46
CA PHE A 276 -6.94 -20.01 -16.15
C PHE A 276 -8.08 -20.42 -15.21
N ASN A 277 -9.33 -20.20 -15.64
CA ASN A 277 -10.52 -20.70 -14.98
C ASN A 277 -11.24 -21.69 -15.90
N ASP A 278 -11.27 -22.96 -15.50
CA ASP A 278 -11.84 -24.07 -16.30
C ASP A 278 -13.36 -23.92 -16.51
N ARG A 279 -14.08 -23.37 -15.52
CA ARG A 279 -15.55 -23.24 -15.58
C ARG A 279 -15.99 -22.19 -16.59
N THR A 280 -15.25 -21.08 -16.69
CA THR A 280 -15.56 -19.99 -17.63
C THR A 280 -14.76 -20.08 -18.92
N ASN A 281 -13.74 -20.94 -18.96
CA ASN A 281 -12.74 -21.05 -20.02
C ASN A 281 -12.11 -19.68 -20.35
N LYS A 282 -11.70 -18.95 -19.30
CA LYS A 282 -11.10 -17.60 -19.37
C LYS A 282 -9.76 -17.55 -18.65
N GLY A 283 -9.01 -16.48 -18.88
CA GLY A 283 -7.72 -16.22 -18.23
C GLY A 283 -6.55 -16.09 -19.21
N LEU A 284 -5.38 -15.72 -18.66
CA LEU A 284 -4.18 -15.41 -19.43
C LEU A 284 -3.74 -16.53 -20.39
N PHE A 285 -3.88 -17.79 -19.97
CA PHE A 285 -3.45 -18.94 -20.78
C PHE A 285 -4.41 -19.33 -21.90
N VAL A 286 -5.59 -18.71 -21.99
CA VAL A 286 -6.58 -19.01 -23.03
C VAL A 286 -6.20 -18.35 -24.36
N SER A 287 -5.81 -17.07 -24.33
CA SER A 287 -5.58 -16.26 -25.53
C SER A 287 -4.47 -16.80 -26.45
N GLY A 288 -3.51 -17.56 -25.90
CA GLY A 288 -2.41 -18.19 -26.66
C GLY A 288 -2.53 -19.71 -26.79
N GLY A 289 -3.66 -20.31 -26.38
CA GLY A 289 -3.87 -21.76 -26.47
C GLY A 289 -2.87 -22.59 -25.66
N HIS A 290 -2.37 -22.06 -24.52
CA HIS A 290 -1.31 -22.69 -23.72
C HIS A 290 -1.83 -23.88 -22.90
N LYS A 291 -2.19 -24.98 -23.56
CA LYS A 291 -2.85 -26.15 -22.95
C LYS A 291 -2.07 -26.78 -21.80
N GLN A 292 -0.73 -26.81 -21.88
CA GLN A 292 0.08 -27.32 -20.78
C GLN A 292 -0.05 -26.45 -19.52
N ALA A 293 0.03 -25.13 -19.67
CA ALA A 293 -0.14 -24.20 -18.55
C ALA A 293 -1.56 -24.25 -17.98
N GLN A 294 -2.59 -24.41 -18.83
CA GLN A 294 -3.98 -24.61 -18.38
C GLN A 294 -4.11 -25.85 -17.48
N LYS A 295 -3.52 -26.98 -17.88
CA LYS A 295 -3.49 -28.22 -17.06
C LYS A 295 -2.76 -28.00 -15.73
N GLU A 296 -1.60 -27.37 -15.77
CA GLU A 296 -0.82 -27.06 -14.56
C GLU A 296 -1.58 -26.10 -13.63
N THR A 297 -2.35 -25.15 -14.14
CA THR A 297 -3.23 -24.30 -13.31
C THR A 297 -4.32 -25.12 -12.61
N ILE A 298 -4.91 -26.11 -13.29
CA ILE A 298 -5.88 -27.03 -12.66
C ILE A 298 -5.18 -27.86 -11.56
N GLU A 299 -3.98 -28.38 -11.82
CA GLU A 299 -3.17 -29.08 -10.80
C GLU A 299 -2.92 -28.17 -9.58
N CYS A 300 -2.59 -26.89 -9.78
CA CYS A 300 -2.44 -25.92 -8.70
C CYS A 300 -3.74 -25.66 -7.94
N HIS A 301 -4.90 -25.60 -8.61
CA HIS A 301 -6.19 -25.45 -7.94
C HIS A 301 -6.48 -26.61 -7.00
N ILE A 302 -6.28 -27.85 -7.46
CA ILE A 302 -6.48 -29.06 -6.66
C ILE A 302 -5.54 -29.05 -5.46
N ALA A 303 -4.24 -28.83 -5.69
CA ALA A 303 -3.25 -28.79 -4.60
C ALA A 303 -3.51 -27.65 -3.59
N ALA A 304 -4.05 -26.51 -4.05
CA ALA A 304 -4.42 -25.41 -3.17
C ALA A 304 -5.63 -25.77 -2.31
N ASP A 305 -6.69 -26.33 -2.91
CA ASP A 305 -7.88 -26.77 -2.18
C ASP A 305 -7.50 -27.83 -1.13
N ASP A 306 -6.75 -28.88 -1.53
CA ASP A 306 -6.28 -29.93 -0.61
C ASP A 306 -5.45 -29.35 0.55
N PHE A 307 -4.51 -28.46 0.25
CA PHE A 307 -3.64 -27.83 1.26
C PHE A 307 -4.44 -26.97 2.24
N PHE A 308 -5.32 -26.09 1.76
CA PHE A 308 -6.09 -25.21 2.65
C PHE A 308 -7.18 -25.96 3.42
N ASP A 309 -7.74 -27.03 2.87
CA ASP A 309 -8.65 -27.91 3.61
C ASP A 309 -7.89 -28.64 4.73
N GLU A 310 -6.69 -29.17 4.49
CA GLU A 310 -5.83 -29.75 5.54
C GLU A 310 -5.51 -28.72 6.64
N VAL A 311 -5.12 -27.50 6.25
CA VAL A 311 -4.85 -26.40 7.18
C VAL A 311 -6.09 -26.07 8.02
N TYR A 312 -7.27 -26.01 7.40
CA TYR A 312 -8.52 -25.70 8.10
C TYR A 312 -8.93 -26.80 9.07
N GLN A 313 -8.82 -28.07 8.68
CA GLN A 313 -9.09 -29.20 9.57
C GLN A 313 -8.13 -29.23 10.76
N TRP A 314 -6.84 -28.95 10.52
CA TRP A 314 -5.87 -28.78 11.60
C TRP A 314 -6.30 -27.65 12.54
N TYR A 315 -6.66 -26.47 12.00
CA TYR A 315 -7.10 -25.33 12.79
C TYR A 315 -8.34 -25.65 13.67
N LEU A 316 -9.34 -26.33 13.11
CA LEU A 316 -10.51 -26.79 13.86
C LEU A 316 -10.15 -27.78 14.97
N ALA A 317 -9.25 -28.73 14.70
CA ALA A 317 -8.81 -29.70 15.70
C ALA A 317 -8.06 -29.04 16.89
N GLN A 318 -7.35 -27.94 16.63
CA GLN A 318 -6.62 -27.17 17.65
C GLN A 318 -7.53 -26.26 18.48
N THR A 319 -8.58 -25.71 17.87
CA THR A 319 -9.50 -24.77 18.53
C THR A 319 -10.65 -25.49 19.26
N SER A 320 -11.05 -26.67 18.80
CA SER A 320 -12.16 -27.45 19.41
C SER A 320 -11.73 -28.24 20.66
N LYS A 321 -10.43 -28.49 20.84
CA LYS A 321 -9.90 -29.20 22.00
C LYS A 321 -9.50 -28.19 23.08
N SER A 322 -10.33 -28.10 24.14
CA SER A 322 -10.09 -27.55 25.50
C SER A 322 -10.51 -26.10 25.80
N GLY A 323 -11.04 -25.89 27.02
CA GLY A 323 -11.39 -24.60 27.63
C GLY A 323 -10.21 -23.66 27.95
N LYS A 324 -9.04 -23.90 27.32
CA LYS A 324 -7.86 -23.03 27.19
C LYS A 324 -7.28 -23.22 25.77
N GLY A 325 -8.12 -23.07 24.75
CA GLY A 325 -7.84 -23.47 23.37
C GLY A 325 -6.59 -22.81 22.74
N ASN A 326 -5.91 -23.56 21.88
CA ASN A 326 -4.83 -23.05 21.03
C ASN A 326 -5.43 -22.08 20.00
N ASN A 327 -4.96 -20.84 19.96
CA ASN A 327 -5.47 -19.74 19.14
C ASN A 327 -5.03 -19.81 17.67
N GLY A 328 -4.91 -21.03 17.10
CA GLY A 328 -4.37 -21.25 15.75
C GLY A 328 -2.86 -21.14 15.63
N ARG A 329 -2.12 -20.97 16.73
CA ARG A 329 -0.65 -20.81 16.73
C ARG A 329 0.07 -22.09 16.32
N ILE A 330 1.05 -21.94 15.42
CA ILE A 330 1.96 -22.99 14.96
C ILE A 330 3.34 -22.79 15.59
N ARG A 331 3.81 -23.78 16.34
CA ARG A 331 5.09 -23.72 17.08
C ARG A 331 6.22 -24.54 16.46
N GLN A 332 5.91 -25.39 15.49
CA GLN A 332 6.86 -26.27 14.83
C GLN A 332 6.71 -26.09 13.32
N ALA A 333 7.83 -26.06 12.63
CA ALA A 333 7.87 -26.06 11.17
C ALA A 333 7.35 -27.39 10.61
N GLU A 334 6.85 -27.35 9.38
CA GLU A 334 6.48 -28.51 8.56
C GLU A 334 5.43 -29.44 9.19
N VAL A 335 4.55 -28.89 10.03
CA VAL A 335 3.41 -29.61 10.62
C VAL A 335 2.38 -30.03 9.55
N LEU A 336 2.30 -29.30 8.45
CA LEU A 336 1.35 -29.50 7.36
C LEU A 336 2.09 -29.88 6.08
N ARG A 337 1.49 -30.74 5.26
CA ARG A 337 2.11 -31.17 4.00
C ARG A 337 1.99 -30.08 2.93
N ASN A 338 3.12 -29.57 2.43
CA ASN A 338 3.15 -28.48 1.46
C ASN A 338 3.47 -28.97 0.03
N HIS A 339 2.48 -29.55 -0.65
CA HIS A 339 2.59 -29.90 -2.07
C HIS A 339 2.34 -28.69 -2.99
N LEU A 340 1.66 -27.67 -2.48
CA LEU A 340 1.28 -26.46 -3.23
C LEU A 340 2.51 -25.72 -3.78
N THR A 341 3.59 -25.61 -2.99
CA THR A 341 4.82 -24.94 -3.42
C THR A 341 5.42 -25.54 -4.68
N ALA A 342 5.49 -26.87 -4.76
CA ALA A 342 6.11 -27.55 -5.89
C ALA A 342 5.33 -27.35 -7.20
N VAL A 343 4.00 -27.43 -7.14
CA VAL A 343 3.15 -27.23 -8.33
C VAL A 343 3.10 -25.77 -8.76
N LEU A 344 3.10 -24.81 -7.82
CA LEU A 344 3.22 -23.38 -8.14
C LEU A 344 4.56 -23.08 -8.83
N GLY A 345 5.66 -23.64 -8.34
CA GLY A 345 6.98 -23.51 -8.95
C GLY A 345 7.03 -24.09 -10.36
N LYS A 346 6.46 -25.28 -10.58
CA LYS A 346 6.33 -25.89 -11.92
C LYS A 346 5.57 -24.96 -12.88
N LEU A 347 4.41 -24.44 -12.46
CA LEU A 347 3.62 -23.51 -13.27
C LEU A 347 4.39 -22.20 -13.54
N ALA A 348 5.15 -21.69 -12.55
CA ALA A 348 5.97 -20.51 -12.71
C ALA A 348 7.03 -20.69 -13.81
N VAL A 349 7.73 -21.84 -13.83
CA VAL A 349 8.71 -22.18 -14.86
C VAL A 349 8.06 -22.26 -16.25
N THR A 350 6.91 -22.93 -16.37
CA THR A 350 6.15 -22.99 -17.64
C THR A 350 5.74 -21.59 -18.11
N THR A 351 5.27 -20.75 -17.20
CA THR A 351 4.85 -19.36 -17.49
C THR A 351 6.02 -18.52 -18.00
N ARG A 352 7.20 -18.64 -17.37
CA ARG A 352 8.44 -17.98 -17.82
C ARG A 352 8.86 -18.43 -19.22
N ARG A 353 8.76 -19.73 -19.51
CA ARG A 353 9.05 -20.26 -20.84
C ARG A 353 8.12 -19.67 -21.90
N ILE A 354 6.82 -19.56 -21.61
CA ILE A 354 5.86 -18.91 -22.51
C ILE A 354 6.22 -17.43 -22.72
N ALA A 355 6.57 -16.71 -21.65
CA ALA A 355 7.00 -15.31 -21.77
C ALA A 355 8.17 -15.16 -22.75
N SER A 356 9.16 -16.05 -22.69
CA SER A 356 10.34 -16.00 -23.57
C SER A 356 10.04 -16.18 -25.07
N THR A 357 8.89 -16.77 -25.43
CA THR A 357 8.49 -16.98 -26.83
C THR A 357 7.58 -15.88 -27.37
N ILE A 358 7.10 -14.97 -26.52
CA ILE A 358 6.20 -13.88 -26.95
C ILE A 358 7.03 -12.71 -27.49
N GLU A 359 6.82 -12.32 -28.73
CA GLU A 359 7.52 -11.19 -29.36
C GLU A 359 7.03 -9.83 -28.85
N ASP A 360 5.71 -9.66 -28.71
CA ASP A 360 5.11 -8.41 -28.26
C ASP A 360 5.51 -8.11 -26.79
N PRO A 361 6.20 -6.99 -26.52
CA PRO A 361 6.69 -6.68 -25.18
C PRO A 361 5.57 -6.50 -24.14
N THR A 362 4.41 -5.99 -24.55
CA THR A 362 3.28 -5.77 -23.64
C THR A 362 2.69 -7.09 -23.18
N LYS A 363 2.39 -7.99 -24.12
CA LYS A 363 1.91 -9.35 -23.83
C LYS A 363 2.97 -10.13 -23.05
N ARG A 364 4.24 -10.05 -23.42
CA ARG A 364 5.35 -10.70 -22.68
C ARG A 364 5.37 -10.27 -21.21
N GLN A 365 5.13 -8.99 -20.94
CA GLN A 365 5.11 -8.47 -19.57
C GLN A 365 3.96 -9.05 -18.73
N ASP A 366 2.82 -9.39 -19.32
CA ASP A 366 1.71 -10.04 -18.60
C ASP A 366 2.11 -11.42 -18.08
N PHE A 367 2.80 -12.22 -18.92
CA PHE A 367 3.32 -13.52 -18.51
C PHE A 367 4.49 -13.40 -17.53
N THR A 368 5.36 -12.41 -17.71
CA THR A 368 6.47 -12.15 -16.77
C THR A 368 5.91 -11.77 -15.39
N ALA A 369 4.90 -10.93 -15.34
CA ALA A 369 4.22 -10.56 -14.10
C ALA A 369 3.52 -11.77 -13.44
N ALA A 370 2.86 -12.61 -14.23
CA ALA A 370 2.25 -13.85 -13.76
C ALA A 370 3.28 -14.82 -13.15
N HIS A 371 4.42 -15.01 -13.83
CA HIS A 371 5.54 -15.81 -13.33
C HIS A 371 6.04 -15.30 -11.98
N ASN A 372 6.36 -14.01 -11.87
CA ASN A 372 6.87 -13.43 -10.63
C ASN A 372 5.86 -13.57 -9.47
N ARG A 373 4.56 -13.42 -9.74
CA ARG A 373 3.52 -13.62 -8.72
C ARG A 373 3.43 -15.07 -8.24
N LEU A 374 3.61 -16.04 -9.14
CA LEU A 374 3.64 -17.46 -8.78
C LEU A 374 4.86 -17.79 -7.92
N GLU A 375 6.04 -17.24 -8.24
CA GLU A 375 7.25 -17.42 -7.42
C GLU A 375 7.08 -16.84 -6.02
N VAL A 376 6.67 -15.57 -5.92
CA VAL A 376 6.42 -14.92 -4.62
C VAL A 376 5.40 -15.70 -3.78
N LEU A 377 4.36 -16.24 -4.41
CA LEU A 377 3.36 -17.04 -3.72
C LEU A 377 3.92 -18.38 -3.23
N ALA A 378 4.67 -19.09 -4.07
CA ALA A 378 5.33 -20.34 -3.72
C ALA A 378 6.32 -20.12 -2.56
N ASP A 379 7.13 -19.07 -2.64
CA ASP A 379 8.12 -18.71 -1.62
C ASP A 379 7.45 -18.33 -0.30
N SER A 380 6.35 -17.58 -0.34
CA SER A 380 5.61 -17.17 0.85
C SER A 380 4.97 -18.37 1.57
N VAL A 381 4.34 -19.28 0.82
CA VAL A 381 3.77 -20.51 1.38
C VAL A 381 4.87 -21.39 1.98
N ASN A 382 5.99 -21.54 1.28
CA ASN A 382 7.12 -22.34 1.76
C ASN A 382 7.81 -21.72 2.98
N ALA A 383 8.06 -20.41 2.97
CA ALA A 383 8.66 -19.68 4.08
C ALA A 383 7.80 -19.77 5.34
N TRP A 384 6.47 -19.65 5.20
CA TRP A 384 5.54 -19.87 6.31
C TRP A 384 5.57 -21.32 6.81
N ASN A 385 5.52 -22.30 5.91
CA ASN A 385 5.51 -23.71 6.28
C ASN A 385 6.80 -24.14 7.00
N LYS A 386 7.95 -23.62 6.55
CA LYS A 386 9.26 -23.90 7.14
C LYS A 386 9.62 -23.02 8.33
N GLN A 387 8.77 -22.04 8.65
CA GLN A 387 9.08 -20.99 9.63
C GLN A 387 10.45 -20.33 9.37
N ALA A 388 10.70 -19.97 8.11
CA ALA A 388 12.03 -19.56 7.65
C ALA A 388 12.49 -18.19 8.16
N LEU A 389 11.58 -17.37 8.69
CA LEU A 389 11.89 -16.08 9.29
C LEU A 389 12.08 -16.23 10.80
N SER A 390 13.23 -15.79 11.31
CA SER A 390 13.56 -15.79 12.75
C SER A 390 12.72 -14.76 13.51
N GLU A 391 12.53 -14.98 14.82
CA GLU A 391 11.85 -14.02 15.72
C GLU A 391 10.38 -13.72 15.33
N MET A 392 9.73 -14.63 14.60
CA MET A 392 8.34 -14.50 14.18
C MET A 392 7.40 -15.43 14.97
N VAL A 393 6.16 -15.00 15.15
CA VAL A 393 5.04 -15.84 15.56
C VAL A 393 4.26 -16.27 14.33
N TYR A 394 4.00 -17.57 14.20
CA TYR A 394 3.22 -18.16 13.10
C TYR A 394 1.85 -18.63 13.60
N TRP A 395 0.79 -18.32 12.86
CA TRP A 395 -0.56 -18.80 13.17
C TRP A 395 -1.43 -18.95 11.91
N VAL A 396 -2.55 -19.63 12.10
CA VAL A 396 -3.61 -19.80 11.11
C VAL A 396 -4.85 -19.09 11.60
N GLU A 397 -5.51 -18.36 10.70
CA GLU A 397 -6.87 -17.87 10.90
C GLU A 397 -7.80 -18.64 9.98
N GLY A 398 -8.94 -19.10 10.51
CA GLY A 398 -9.93 -19.84 9.75
C GLY A 398 -11.33 -19.29 9.99
N TYR A 399 -12.04 -18.97 8.92
CA TYR A 399 -13.43 -18.49 8.97
C TYR A 399 -14.29 -19.19 7.92
N GLN A 400 -15.44 -19.70 8.33
CA GLN A 400 -16.43 -20.29 7.43
C GLN A 400 -17.81 -19.70 7.72
N ARG A 401 -18.47 -19.15 6.68
CA ARG A 401 -19.84 -18.63 6.80
C ARG A 401 -20.82 -19.60 6.16
N GLY A 402 -21.63 -20.27 6.96
CA GLY A 402 -22.62 -21.24 6.47
C GLY A 402 -21.97 -22.36 5.66
N ARG A 403 -22.46 -22.60 4.43
CA ARG A 403 -21.97 -23.66 3.52
C ARG A 403 -20.88 -23.19 2.55
N SER A 404 -20.32 -21.99 2.72
CA SER A 404 -19.22 -21.51 1.86
C SER A 404 -17.93 -22.29 2.12
N GLN A 405 -17.03 -22.34 1.14
CA GLN A 405 -15.68 -22.86 1.37
C GLN A 405 -14.98 -22.03 2.45
N PRO A 406 -14.23 -22.67 3.36
CA PRO A 406 -13.54 -21.98 4.43
C PRO A 406 -12.50 -21.01 3.86
N ARG A 407 -12.45 -19.81 4.43
CA ARG A 407 -11.37 -18.86 4.20
C ARG A 407 -10.30 -19.11 5.25
N VAL A 408 -9.09 -19.36 4.78
CA VAL A 408 -7.93 -19.67 5.60
C VAL A 408 -6.84 -18.65 5.30
N SER A 409 -6.23 -18.12 6.34
CA SER A 409 -5.08 -17.22 6.24
C SER A 409 -3.90 -17.81 6.98
N LEU A 410 -2.77 -17.94 6.28
CA LEU A 410 -1.48 -18.25 6.85
C LEU A 410 -0.83 -16.94 7.25
N ARG A 411 -0.50 -16.78 8.54
CA ARG A 411 0.02 -15.53 9.08
C ARG A 411 1.34 -15.76 9.80
N ALA A 412 2.27 -14.83 9.63
CA ALA A 412 3.47 -14.70 10.45
C ALA A 412 3.72 -13.23 10.73
N ALA A 413 4.12 -12.87 11.95
CA ALA A 413 4.47 -11.50 12.31
C ALA A 413 5.61 -11.49 13.34
N PRO A 414 6.44 -10.44 13.39
CA PRO A 414 7.51 -10.34 14.37
C PRO A 414 6.96 -10.32 15.81
N VAL A 415 7.68 -10.99 16.73
CA VAL A 415 7.34 -10.96 18.17
C VAL A 415 7.47 -9.56 18.75
N ASP A 416 8.48 -8.83 18.27
CA ASP A 416 8.75 -7.44 18.65
C ASP A 416 9.07 -6.64 17.38
N VAL A 417 8.22 -5.67 17.04
CA VAL A 417 8.47 -4.74 15.94
C VAL A 417 9.53 -3.69 16.29
N GLY A 418 9.78 -3.45 17.58
CA GLY A 418 10.64 -2.41 18.11
C GLY A 418 12.06 -2.42 17.55
N PRO A 419 12.79 -3.56 17.51
CA PRO A 419 14.12 -3.64 16.91
C PRO A 419 14.13 -3.25 15.43
N THR A 420 13.14 -3.73 14.67
CA THR A 420 13.03 -3.40 13.24
C THR A 420 12.71 -1.92 13.06
N LEU A 421 11.78 -1.37 13.84
CA LEU A 421 11.49 0.06 13.79
C LEU A 421 12.68 0.91 14.23
N ARG A 422 13.48 0.46 15.20
CA ARG A 422 14.69 1.18 15.62
C ARG A 422 15.79 1.20 14.56
N GLU A 423 15.95 0.14 13.78
CA GLU A 423 16.96 0.11 12.73
C GLU A 423 16.54 0.94 11.51
N GLU A 424 15.24 0.96 11.20
CA GLU A 424 14.76 1.48 9.93
C GLU A 424 14.16 2.88 10.01
N LEU A 425 13.57 3.26 11.16
CA LEU A 425 12.84 4.51 11.36
C LEU A 425 13.61 5.55 12.19
N PHE A 426 14.48 5.10 13.10
CA PHE A 426 15.16 5.91 14.11
C PHE A 426 16.67 5.87 13.92
#